data_AF-A0A7G9BH41-F1
#
_entry.id   AF-A0A7G9BH41-F1
#
_cell.length_a   1.000
_cell.length_b   1.000
_cell.length_c   1.000
_cell.angle_alpha   90.00
_cell.angle_beta   90.00
_cell.angle_gamma   90.00
#
_symmetry.space_group_name_H-M   'P 1'
#
loop_
_entity.id
_entity.type
_entity.pdbx_description
1 polymer ?
#
loop_
_entity_poly.entity_id
_entity_poly.type
_entity_poly.pdbx_seq_one_letter_code
_entity_poly.pdbx_strand_id
1 'polypeptide(L)'
;MLKQIDQGVKEKLYEYIVAYVDQRITTAQDALTAARDAANDDTKSSAGDKYETTREMMQQEIERSQGLLKDAEEMRTIVDHLNSHARAGNVCLGSLVLTDHGHFYLSISAGTIILDEINFYVISSKSPLGKLFLYKSIGDDVLFNGKRYQILGIL
;
A
#
# COMPACT_ATOMS: atom_id res chain seq x y z
N MET A 1 19.04 6.73 -22.81
CA MET A 1 17.70 7.06 -22.30
C MET A 1 17.47 6.64 -20.84
N LEU A 2 18.27 5.72 -20.26
CA LEU A 2 18.21 5.34 -18.83
C LEU A 2 18.82 6.35 -17.83
N LYS A 3 19.17 7.57 -18.25
CA LYS A 3 19.95 8.52 -17.41
C LYS A 3 19.12 9.25 -16.33
N GLN A 4 17.86 8.85 -16.09
CA GLN A 4 16.90 9.64 -15.31
C GLN A 4 16.32 8.92 -14.08
N ILE A 5 16.66 7.64 -13.86
CA ILE A 5 16.19 6.87 -12.70
C ILE A 5 17.38 6.47 -11.85
N ASP A 6 17.43 6.99 -10.63
CA ASP A 6 18.51 6.81 -9.68
C ASP A 6 17.99 6.61 -8.24
N GLN A 7 18.88 6.69 -7.25
CA GLN A 7 18.54 6.55 -5.84
C GLN A 7 17.57 7.65 -5.35
N GLY A 8 17.64 8.87 -5.91
CA GLY A 8 16.74 9.96 -5.54
C GLY A 8 15.29 9.69 -5.96
N VAL A 9 15.07 8.91 -7.02
CA VAL A 9 13.72 8.42 -7.36
C VAL A 9 13.18 7.49 -6.27
N LYS A 10 14.00 6.59 -5.71
CA LYS A 10 13.56 5.71 -4.62
C LYS A 10 13.17 6.49 -3.37
N GLU A 11 13.90 7.55 -3.05
CA GLU A 11 13.57 8.43 -1.94
C GLU A 11 12.21 9.12 -2.14
N LYS A 12 11.97 9.72 -3.32
CA LYS A 12 10.66 10.31 -3.67
C LYS A 12 9.53 9.28 -3.60
N LEU A 13 9.77 8.05 -4.07
CA LEU A 13 8.79 6.96 -3.98
C LEU A 13 8.53 6.55 -2.53
N TYR A 14 9.57 6.51 -1.70
CA TYR A 14 9.46 6.23 -0.27
C TYR A 14 8.65 7.32 0.46
N GLU A 15 8.94 8.59 0.21
CA GLU A 15 8.18 9.71 0.78
C GLU A 15 6.71 9.65 0.38
N TYR A 16 6.44 9.36 -0.89
CA TYR A 16 5.08 9.17 -1.38
C TYR A 16 4.32 8.07 -0.63
N ILE A 17 4.93 6.89 -0.43
CA ILE A 17 4.24 5.80 0.27
C ILE A 17 4.06 6.08 1.76
N VAL A 18 4.99 6.80 2.40
CA VAL A 18 4.83 7.22 3.80
C VAL A 18 3.62 8.14 3.91
N ALA A 19 3.56 9.17 3.08
CA ALA A 19 2.42 10.09 3.06
C ALA A 19 1.10 9.37 2.73
N TYR A 20 1.13 8.41 1.80
CA TYR A 20 -0.04 7.60 1.45
C TYR A 20 -0.55 6.80 2.65
N VAL A 21 0.33 6.13 3.39
CA VAL A 21 -0.04 5.33 4.57
C VAL A 21 -0.53 6.23 5.70
N ASP A 22 0.16 7.32 5.97
CA ASP A 22 -0.20 8.26 7.04
C ASP A 22 -1.61 8.82 6.80
N GLN A 23 -1.91 9.24 5.56
CA GLN A 23 -3.24 9.71 5.21
C GLN A 23 -4.31 8.64 5.44
N ARG A 24 -4.03 7.37 5.15
CA ARG A 24 -4.97 6.27 5.39
C ARG A 24 -5.17 6.00 6.87
N ILE A 25 -4.12 6.06 7.67
CA ILE A 25 -4.20 5.92 9.13
C ILE A 25 -5.09 7.03 9.70
N THR A 26 -4.80 8.29 9.36
CA THR A 26 -5.60 9.44 9.82
C THR A 26 -7.07 9.30 9.41
N THR A 27 -7.33 8.97 8.14
CA THR A 27 -8.71 8.79 7.64
C THR A 27 -9.45 7.68 8.38
N ALA A 28 -8.79 6.55 8.67
CA ALA A 28 -9.39 5.44 9.40
C ALA A 28 -9.63 5.76 10.88
N GLN A 29 -8.71 6.50 11.52
CA GLN A 29 -8.86 6.98 12.90
C GLN A 29 -10.03 7.96 13.02
N ASP A 30 -10.15 8.90 12.08
CA ASP A 30 -11.25 9.86 12.04
C ASP A 30 -12.60 9.14 11.84
N ALA A 31 -12.67 8.19 10.90
CA ALA A 31 -13.86 7.39 10.67
C ALA A 31 -14.26 6.56 11.91
N LEU A 32 -13.29 5.94 12.58
CA LEU A 32 -13.53 5.19 13.80
C LEU A 32 -14.04 6.08 14.94
N THR A 33 -13.49 7.28 15.07
CA THR A 33 -13.93 8.27 16.07
C THR A 33 -15.37 8.70 15.79
N ALA A 34 -15.67 9.08 14.55
CA ALA A 34 -17.02 9.46 14.14
C ALA A 34 -18.06 8.34 14.35
N ALA A 35 -17.70 7.09 14.05
CA ALA A 35 -18.58 5.94 14.27
C ALA A 35 -18.88 5.72 15.76
N ARG A 36 -17.88 5.91 16.64
CA ARG A 36 -18.04 5.81 18.09
C ARG A 36 -18.89 6.94 18.67
N ASP A 37 -18.67 8.17 18.21
CA ASP A 37 -19.43 9.33 18.67
C ASP A 37 -20.91 9.21 18.27
N ALA A 38 -21.20 8.78 17.04
CA ALA A 38 -22.55 8.50 16.60
C ALA A 38 -23.23 7.43 17.50
N ALA A 39 -22.53 6.33 17.82
CA ALA A 39 -23.05 5.28 18.69
C ALA A 39 -23.37 5.78 20.12
N ASN A 40 -22.55 6.68 20.64
CA ASN A 40 -22.74 7.26 21.97
C ASN A 40 -23.90 8.26 22.02
N ASP A 41 -24.17 8.99 20.94
CA ASP A 41 -25.27 9.96 20.89
C ASP A 41 -26.64 9.27 20.72
N ASP A 42 -26.70 8.18 19.95
CA ASP A 42 -27.95 7.40 19.77
C ASP A 42 -28.33 6.65 21.07
N THR A 43 -27.34 6.16 21.82
CA THR A 43 -27.58 5.50 23.11
C THR A 43 -28.07 6.43 24.22
N LYS A 44 -27.74 7.73 24.17
CA LYS A 44 -28.24 8.74 25.13
C LYS A 44 -29.65 9.23 24.82
N SER A 45 -30.10 9.13 23.57
CA SER A 45 -31.35 9.74 23.09
C SER A 45 -32.54 8.77 23.03
N SER A 46 -32.38 7.52 23.49
CA SER A 46 -33.33 6.43 23.22
C SER A 46 -33.93 5.83 24.50
N ALA A 47 -35.25 6.03 24.67
CA ALA A 47 -36.07 5.40 25.69
C ALA A 47 -36.95 4.30 25.08
N GLY A 48 -36.46 3.05 25.03
CA GLY A 48 -37.29 1.83 24.94
C GLY A 48 -37.20 0.96 23.67
N ASP A 49 -37.02 -0.35 23.90
CA ASP A 49 -37.33 -1.61 23.16
C ASP A 49 -37.26 -1.75 21.62
N LYS A 50 -37.01 -0.72 20.82
CA LYS A 50 -37.00 -0.82 19.33
C LYS A 50 -35.62 -0.94 18.66
N TYR A 51 -34.54 -1.22 19.41
CA TYR A 51 -33.17 -0.81 19.04
C TYR A 51 -32.15 -1.92 18.75
N GLU A 52 -32.54 -3.17 18.53
CA GLU A 52 -31.55 -4.21 18.18
C GLU A 52 -30.84 -3.90 16.84
N THR A 53 -31.58 -3.55 15.78
CA THR A 53 -31.00 -3.33 14.45
C THR A 53 -30.11 -2.09 14.35
N THR A 54 -30.47 -0.97 14.97
CA THR A 54 -29.65 0.26 14.91
C THR A 54 -28.32 0.07 15.65
N ARG A 55 -28.33 -0.60 16.81
CA ARG A 55 -27.11 -0.93 17.55
C ARG A 55 -26.22 -1.90 16.79
N GLU A 56 -26.79 -2.92 16.16
CA GLU A 56 -26.04 -3.84 15.31
C GLU A 56 -25.37 -3.13 14.14
N MET A 57 -26.08 -2.22 13.45
CA MET A 57 -25.51 -1.44 12.34
C MET A 57 -24.35 -0.53 12.80
N MET A 58 -24.49 0.12 13.96
CA MET A 58 -23.42 0.96 14.52
C MET A 58 -22.20 0.14 14.91
N GLN A 59 -22.41 -1.04 15.50
CA GLN A 59 -21.35 -1.95 15.85
C GLN A 59 -20.61 -2.46 14.61
N GLN A 60 -21.34 -2.81 13.54
CA GLN A 60 -20.74 -3.18 12.25
C GLN A 60 -19.88 -2.05 11.67
N GLU A 61 -20.34 -0.80 11.77
CA GLU A 61 -19.59 0.35 11.26
C GLU A 61 -18.30 0.62 12.06
N ILE A 62 -18.35 0.44 13.38
CA ILE A 62 -17.16 0.48 14.25
C ILE A 62 -16.18 -0.62 13.85
N GLU A 63 -16.65 -1.87 13.72
CA GLU A 63 -15.82 -3.03 13.36
C GLU A 63 -15.19 -2.85 11.98
N ARG A 64 -15.95 -2.33 11.01
CA ARG A 64 -15.46 -2.00 9.67
C ARG A 64 -14.34 -0.96 9.74
N SER A 65 -14.53 0.10 10.53
CA SER A 65 -13.54 1.17 10.68
C SER A 65 -12.28 0.69 11.41
N GLN A 66 -12.43 -0.18 12.42
CA GLN A 66 -11.29 -0.86 13.07
C GLN A 66 -10.51 -1.73 12.11
N GLY A 67 -11.20 -2.47 11.21
CA GLY A 67 -10.55 -3.25 10.16
C GLY A 67 -9.70 -2.37 9.23
N LEU A 68 -10.25 -1.24 8.78
CA LEU A 68 -9.51 -0.30 7.94
C LEU A 68 -8.27 0.30 8.64
N LEU A 69 -8.38 0.61 9.94
CA LEU A 69 -7.27 1.12 10.72
C LEU A 69 -6.17 0.05 10.85
N LYS A 70 -6.54 -1.18 11.18
CA LYS A 70 -5.61 -2.31 11.28
C LYS A 70 -4.87 -2.53 9.96
N ASP A 71 -5.58 -2.53 8.83
CA ASP A 71 -4.96 -2.68 7.51
C ASP A 71 -3.95 -1.55 7.23
N ALA A 72 -4.26 -0.32 7.64
CA ALA A 72 -3.37 0.82 7.49
C ALA A 72 -2.11 0.72 8.39
N GLU A 73 -2.26 0.24 9.61
CA GLU A 73 -1.13 -0.02 10.53
C GLU A 73 -0.25 -1.18 10.04
N GLU A 74 -0.83 -2.22 9.45
CA GLU A 74 -0.08 -3.29 8.78
C GLU A 74 0.72 -2.75 7.59
N MET A 75 0.13 -1.85 6.79
CA MET A 75 0.86 -1.17 5.72
C MET A 75 2.03 -0.35 6.28
N ARG A 76 1.83 0.38 7.37
CA ARG A 76 2.90 1.15 8.02
C ARG A 76 4.06 0.27 8.47
N THR A 77 3.75 -0.86 9.09
CA THR A 77 4.75 -1.84 9.51
C THR A 77 5.59 -2.32 8.32
N ILE A 78 4.97 -2.55 7.16
CA ILE A 78 5.71 -2.91 5.93
C ILE A 78 6.61 -1.77 5.47
N VAL A 79 6.12 -0.52 5.46
CA VAL A 79 6.88 0.65 5.03
C VAL A 79 8.11 0.87 5.91
N ASP A 80 7.97 0.75 7.24
CA ASP A 80 9.08 0.91 8.19
C ASP A 80 10.19 -0.14 7.98
N HIS A 81 9.85 -1.30 7.40
CA HIS A 81 10.80 -2.38 7.08
C HIS A 81 11.42 -2.32 5.68
N LEU A 82 11.07 -1.34 4.84
CA LEU A 82 11.62 -1.22 3.48
C LEU A 82 13.14 -0.97 3.47
N ASN A 83 13.66 -0.32 4.50
CA ASN A 83 15.07 0.06 4.58
C ASN A 83 16.02 -1.07 5.02
N SER A 84 15.51 -2.21 5.51
CA SER A 84 16.34 -3.25 6.13
C SER A 84 16.80 -4.38 5.20
N HIS A 85 16.40 -4.40 3.91
CA HIS A 85 16.53 -5.59 3.07
C HIS A 85 17.25 -5.42 1.72
N ALA A 86 17.88 -4.28 1.43
CA ALA A 86 18.62 -4.08 0.19
C ALA A 86 19.92 -4.92 0.16
N ARG A 87 19.80 -6.23 -0.11
CA ARG A 87 20.92 -7.07 -0.51
C ARG A 87 21.09 -6.94 -2.02
N ALA A 88 22.32 -6.63 -2.43
CA ALA A 88 22.66 -6.47 -3.84
C ALA A 88 22.35 -7.75 -4.63
N GLY A 89 21.66 -7.60 -5.77
CA GLY A 89 21.57 -8.61 -6.83
C GLY A 89 20.16 -9.10 -7.16
N ASN A 90 19.25 -9.19 -6.19
CA ASN A 90 17.91 -9.75 -6.40
C ASN A 90 16.80 -8.78 -5.96
N VAL A 91 15.66 -8.86 -6.64
CA VAL A 91 14.46 -8.10 -6.30
C VAL A 91 13.95 -8.53 -4.92
N CYS A 92 13.75 -7.54 -4.04
CA CYS A 92 13.21 -7.72 -2.71
C CYS A 92 12.22 -6.60 -2.35
N LEU A 93 11.69 -6.64 -1.13
CA LEU A 93 10.88 -5.56 -0.60
C LEU A 93 11.73 -4.28 -0.53
N GLY A 94 11.24 -3.19 -1.12
CA GLY A 94 11.96 -1.91 -1.25
C GLY A 94 12.75 -1.77 -2.55
N SER A 95 12.77 -2.79 -3.42
CA SER A 95 13.39 -2.70 -4.74
C SER A 95 12.55 -1.88 -5.72
N LEU A 96 13.22 -1.05 -6.51
CA LEU A 96 12.68 -0.48 -7.73
C LEU A 96 13.13 -1.32 -8.92
N VAL A 97 12.19 -2.01 -9.54
CA VAL A 97 12.40 -2.93 -10.66
C VAL A 97 12.12 -2.18 -11.96
N LEU A 98 13.14 -2.08 -12.80
CA LEU A 98 13.03 -1.46 -14.12
C LEU A 98 12.80 -2.57 -15.14
N THR A 99 11.72 -2.48 -15.89
CA THR A 99 11.40 -3.44 -16.96
C THR A 99 11.19 -2.74 -18.29
N ASP A 100 11.12 -3.53 -19.35
CA ASP A 100 10.73 -3.08 -20.69
C ASP A 100 9.26 -2.63 -20.79
N HIS A 101 8.42 -2.97 -19.82
CA HIS A 101 6.98 -2.65 -19.79
C HIS A 101 6.58 -1.78 -18.57
N GLY A 102 7.53 -1.06 -17.97
CA GLY A 102 7.29 -0.11 -16.89
C GLY A 102 8.25 -0.25 -15.70
N HIS A 103 8.06 0.60 -14.71
CA HIS A 103 8.87 0.65 -13.49
C HIS A 103 8.02 0.31 -12.28
N PHE A 104 8.46 -0.64 -11.47
CA PHE A 104 7.68 -1.21 -10.38
C PHE A 104 8.43 -1.06 -9.07
N TYR A 105 7.83 -0.36 -8.11
CA TYR A 105 8.35 -0.26 -6.76
C TYR A 105 7.66 -1.30 -5.88
N LEU A 106 8.41 -2.29 -5.40
CA LEU A 106 7.87 -3.38 -4.57
C LEU A 106 7.79 -2.94 -3.11
N SER A 107 6.60 -2.56 -2.66
CA SER A 107 6.35 -2.17 -1.27
C SER A 107 4.94 -2.60 -0.83
N ILE A 108 4.03 -1.64 -0.70
CA ILE A 108 2.60 -1.81 -0.49
C ILE A 108 1.84 -1.51 -1.80
N SER A 109 0.53 -1.75 -1.83
CA SER A 109 -0.29 -1.34 -2.98
C SER A 109 -0.71 0.12 -2.82
N ALA A 110 0.01 1.04 -3.47
CA ALA A 110 -0.30 2.48 -3.43
C ALA A 110 -0.64 3.08 -4.80
N GLY A 111 -0.82 2.24 -5.83
CA GLY A 111 -1.27 2.69 -7.15
C GLY A 111 -0.12 3.16 -8.03
N THR A 112 -0.31 4.23 -8.78
CA THR A 112 0.67 4.76 -9.74
C THR A 112 1.03 6.19 -9.37
N ILE A 113 2.33 6.50 -9.43
CA ILE A 113 2.87 7.85 -9.27
C ILE A 113 3.63 8.24 -10.53
N ILE A 114 3.50 9.50 -10.93
CA ILE A 114 4.24 10.09 -12.04
C ILE A 114 5.32 10.98 -11.45
N LEU A 115 6.59 10.67 -11.72
CA LEU A 115 7.73 11.50 -11.35
C LEU A 115 8.48 11.84 -12.64
N ASP A 116 8.69 13.13 -12.90
CA ASP A 116 9.43 13.60 -14.08
C ASP A 116 8.90 12.98 -15.40
N GLU A 117 7.57 12.94 -15.54
CA GLU A 117 6.82 12.34 -16.67
C GLU A 117 6.96 10.81 -16.82
N ILE A 118 7.61 10.15 -15.86
CA ILE A 118 7.79 8.69 -15.83
C ILE A 118 6.79 8.07 -14.86
N ASN A 119 6.10 7.02 -15.32
CA ASN A 119 5.16 6.26 -14.49
C ASN A 119 5.89 5.22 -13.65
N PHE A 120 5.60 5.21 -12.34
CA PHE A 120 6.03 4.20 -11.39
C PHE A 120 4.82 3.54 -10.75
N TYR A 121 4.76 2.21 -10.83
CA TYR A 121 3.73 1.38 -10.23
C TYR A 121 4.17 0.94 -8.85
N VAL A 122 3.46 1.37 -7.81
CA VAL A 122 3.73 1.02 -6.42
C VAL A 122 2.88 -0.18 -6.06
N ILE A 123 3.50 -1.35 -6.03
CA ILE A 123 2.81 -2.64 -5.91
C ILE A 123 3.26 -3.41 -4.67
N SER A 124 2.32 -4.16 -4.09
CA SER A 124 2.66 -5.04 -2.98
C SER A 124 3.48 -6.24 -3.45
N SER A 125 4.49 -6.64 -2.68
CA SER A 125 5.19 -7.92 -2.85
C SER A 125 4.26 -9.14 -2.71
N LYS A 126 3.09 -8.97 -2.07
CA LYS A 126 2.05 -10.01 -1.94
C LYS A 126 1.10 -10.08 -3.14
N SER A 127 1.12 -9.09 -4.04
CA SER A 127 0.27 -9.07 -5.25
C SER A 127 0.68 -10.15 -6.26
N PRO A 128 -0.20 -10.58 -7.19
CA PRO A 128 0.14 -11.57 -8.21
C PRO A 128 1.40 -11.21 -9.01
N LEU A 129 1.54 -9.96 -9.44
CA LEU A 129 2.72 -9.50 -10.17
C LEU A 129 3.94 -9.34 -9.25
N GLY A 130 3.76 -8.78 -8.03
CA GLY A 130 4.86 -8.61 -7.07
C GLY A 130 5.51 -9.93 -6.68
N LYS A 131 4.72 -10.99 -6.48
CA LYS A 131 5.21 -12.35 -6.20
C LYS A 131 6.10 -12.91 -7.30
N LEU A 132 5.83 -12.57 -8.56
CA LEU A 132 6.61 -13.04 -9.70
C LEU A 132 7.95 -12.32 -9.82
N PHE A 133 8.01 -11.06 -9.40
CA PHE A 133 9.25 -10.28 -9.37
C PHE A 133 10.17 -10.66 -8.22
N LEU A 134 9.62 -11.05 -7.05
CA LEU A 134 10.43 -11.42 -5.89
C LEU A 134 11.52 -12.44 -6.24
N TYR A 135 12.73 -12.18 -5.74
CA TYR A 135 13.94 -12.99 -5.92
C TYR A 135 14.50 -13.09 -7.34
N LYS A 136 13.89 -12.41 -8.32
CA LYS A 136 14.43 -12.33 -9.68
C LYS A 136 15.67 -11.44 -9.74
N SER A 137 16.50 -11.66 -10.75
CA SER A 137 17.72 -10.91 -11.01
C SER A 137 17.62 -10.11 -12.32
N ILE A 138 18.56 -9.20 -12.55
CA ILE A 138 18.66 -8.50 -13.84
C ILE A 138 18.88 -9.52 -14.96
N GLY A 139 18.12 -9.37 -16.04
CA GLY A 139 18.11 -10.29 -17.19
C GLY A 139 17.02 -11.36 -17.13
N ASP A 140 16.40 -11.59 -15.96
CA ASP A 140 15.28 -12.52 -15.84
C ASP A 140 14.01 -12.01 -16.52
N ASP A 141 13.14 -12.96 -16.87
CA ASP A 141 11.81 -12.69 -17.41
C ASP A 141 10.71 -13.12 -16.44
N VAL A 142 9.64 -12.34 -16.44
CA VAL A 142 8.39 -12.62 -15.74
C VAL A 142 7.23 -12.63 -16.74
N LEU A 143 6.38 -13.66 -16.70
CA LEU A 143 5.16 -13.72 -17.50
C LEU A 143 3.95 -13.39 -16.62
N PHE A 144 3.21 -12.34 -16.97
CA PHE A 144 2.00 -11.94 -16.27
C PHE A 144 0.92 -11.51 -17.26
N ASN A 145 -0.28 -12.09 -17.15
CA ASN A 145 -1.41 -11.84 -18.06
C ASN A 145 -1.03 -11.94 -19.56
N GLY A 146 -0.19 -12.91 -19.92
CA GLY A 146 0.27 -13.12 -21.30
C GLY A 146 1.32 -12.11 -21.80
N LYS A 147 1.76 -11.18 -20.96
CA LYS A 147 2.85 -10.23 -21.26
C LYS A 147 4.15 -10.67 -20.58
N ARG A 148 5.25 -10.59 -21.31
CA ARG A 148 6.60 -10.85 -20.81
C ARG A 148 7.23 -9.54 -20.36
N TYR A 149 7.72 -9.51 -19.13
CA TYR A 149 8.43 -8.40 -18.51
C TYR A 149 9.88 -8.81 -18.34
N GLN A 150 10.79 -8.18 -19.07
CA GLN A 150 12.23 -8.39 -18.89
C GLN A 150 12.76 -7.43 -17.83
N ILE A 151 13.49 -7.92 -16.84
CA ILE A 151 14.11 -7.09 -15.81
C ILE A 151 15.40 -6.49 -16.36
N LEU A 152 15.39 -5.18 -16.59
CA LEU A 152 16.50 -4.41 -17.14
C LEU A 152 17.38 -3.79 -16.04
N GLY A 153 16.83 -3.59 -14.84
CA GLY A 153 17.55 -3.01 -13.72
C GLY A 153 16.84 -3.20 -12.38
N ILE A 154 17.62 -3.18 -11.30
CA ILE A 154 17.13 -3.24 -9.92
C ILE A 154 17.88 -2.17 -9.15
N LEU A 155 17.14 -1.27 -8.50
CA LEU A 155 17.64 -0.20 -7.66
C LEU A 155 17.17 -0.40 -6.22
#